data_AF-A0A353D1F9-F1
#
_entry.id   AF-A0A353D1F9-F1
#
_cell.length_a   1.000
_cell.length_b   1.000
_cell.length_c   1.000
_cell.angle_alpha   90.00
_cell.angle_beta   90.00
_cell.angle_gamma   90.00
#
_symmetry.space_group_name_H-M   'P 1'
#
loop_
_entity.id
_entity.type
_entity.pdbx_description
1 polymer ?
#
loop_
_entity_poly.entity_id
_entity_poly.type
_entity_poly.pdbx_seq_one_letter_code
_entity_poly.pdbx_strand_id
1 'polypeptide(L)'
;MAKLLLNFRGVPDDEIEDIRELLKSNDIEIYETEPNAWAISAGGIWLADDEQYSKAKDLMDHYQSTRASSAHADYLQRQEEGQIPTLLEKILEDPQRFIFYLAAIGLILYLLAQPFLNLGNE
;
A
#
# COMPACT_ATOMS: atom_id res chain seq x y z
N MET A 1 -16.16 23.79 13.75
CA MET A 1 -15.06 23.08 14.44
C MET A 1 -14.24 22.42 13.37
N ALA A 2 -12.94 22.37 13.56
CA ALA A 2 -12.02 21.97 12.53
C ALA A 2 -11.98 20.42 12.44
N LYS A 3 -12.14 19.84 11.24
CA LYS A 3 -12.29 18.38 11.04
C LYS A 3 -11.13 17.79 10.23
N LEU A 4 -10.62 16.64 10.67
CA LEU A 4 -9.60 15.89 9.94
C LEU A 4 -10.21 15.30 8.67
N LEU A 5 -9.60 15.60 7.52
CA LEU A 5 -10.04 15.09 6.22
C LEU A 5 -9.13 13.94 5.74
N LEU A 6 -7.81 14.11 5.88
CA LEU A 6 -6.82 13.12 5.44
C LEU A 6 -5.70 12.99 6.48
N ASN A 7 -5.33 11.76 6.81
CA ASN A 7 -4.15 11.45 7.61
C ASN A 7 -3.03 10.99 6.68
N PHE A 8 -1.83 11.57 6.79
CA PHE A 8 -0.72 11.23 5.90
C PHE A 8 -0.13 9.83 6.14
N ARG A 9 -0.56 9.12 7.20
CA ARG A 9 -0.06 7.78 7.51
C ARG A 9 -0.43 6.79 6.41
N GLY A 10 0.59 6.33 5.69
CA GLY A 10 0.44 5.33 4.62
C GLY A 10 -0.09 5.90 3.31
N VAL A 11 -0.17 7.23 3.20
CA VAL A 11 -0.56 7.93 1.98
C VAL A 11 0.71 8.33 1.22
N PRO A 12 0.86 7.99 -0.06
CA PRO A 12 1.98 8.41 -0.89
C PRO A 12 2.03 9.94 -1.06
N ASP A 13 3.24 10.50 -1.20
CA ASP A 13 3.43 11.95 -1.34
C ASP A 13 2.73 12.53 -2.59
N ASP A 14 2.64 11.76 -3.68
CA ASP A 14 1.90 12.14 -4.89
C ASP A 14 0.40 12.29 -4.61
N GLU A 15 -0.18 11.40 -3.81
CA GLU A 15 -1.59 11.46 -3.43
C GLU A 15 -1.88 12.68 -2.55
N ILE A 16 -0.95 13.02 -1.65
CA ILE A 16 -1.08 14.20 -0.80
C ILE A 16 -1.10 15.47 -1.65
N GLU A 17 -0.23 15.56 -2.66
CA GLU A 17 -0.19 16.71 -3.59
C GLU A 17 -1.47 16.78 -4.45
N ASP A 18 -1.92 15.66 -5.01
CA ASP A 18 -3.16 15.59 -5.79
C ASP A 18 -4.36 16.09 -4.96
N ILE A 19 -4.48 15.65 -3.72
CA ILE A 19 -5.57 16.05 -2.82
C ILE A 19 -5.45 17.54 -2.47
N ARG A 20 -4.24 18.05 -2.28
CA ARG A 20 -3.99 19.48 -2.04
C ARG A 20 -4.47 20.32 -3.23
N GLU A 21 -4.16 19.91 -4.46
CA GLU A 21 -4.60 20.60 -5.67
C GLU A 21 -6.13 20.47 -5.88
N LEU A 22 -6.71 19.31 -5.61
CA LEU A 22 -8.15 19.07 -5.67
C LEU A 22 -8.93 20.00 -4.72
N LEU A 23 -8.47 20.15 -3.48
CA LEU A 23 -9.14 21.00 -2.50
C LEU A 23 -8.95 22.48 -2.84
N LYS A 24 -7.75 22.88 -3.28
CA LYS A 24 -7.45 24.25 -3.70
C LYS A 24 -8.27 24.68 -4.93
N SER A 25 -8.42 23.82 -5.92
CA SER A 25 -9.20 24.10 -7.13
C SER A 25 -10.71 24.23 -6.86
N ASN A 26 -11.20 23.70 -5.74
CA ASN A 26 -12.59 23.76 -5.32
C ASN A 26 -12.88 24.87 -4.28
N ASP A 27 -11.91 25.75 -4.04
CA ASP A 27 -11.95 26.87 -3.08
C ASP A 27 -12.29 26.39 -1.66
N ILE A 28 -11.65 25.28 -1.24
CA ILE A 28 -11.82 24.69 0.09
C ILE A 28 -10.63 25.10 0.96
N GLU A 29 -10.92 25.78 2.06
CA GLU A 29 -9.89 26.24 3.00
C GLU A 29 -9.42 25.07 3.88
N ILE A 30 -8.11 24.77 3.77
CA ILE A 30 -7.47 23.69 4.48
C ILE A 30 -6.34 24.19 5.37
N TYR A 31 -6.09 23.46 6.45
CA TYR A 31 -4.88 23.60 7.25
C TYR A 31 -4.19 22.26 7.38
N GLU A 32 -2.86 22.30 7.37
CA GLU A 32 -2.03 21.11 7.41
C GLU A 32 -1.27 21.05 8.73
N THR A 33 -1.10 19.84 9.23
CA THR A 33 -0.18 19.59 10.35
C THR A 33 1.01 18.82 9.82
N GLU A 34 2.21 19.29 10.12
CA GLU A 34 3.44 18.60 9.73
C GLU A 34 3.65 17.32 10.54
N PRO A 35 4.25 16.27 9.94
CA PRO A 35 4.74 15.11 10.69
C PRO A 35 5.78 15.54 11.73
N ASN A 36 5.72 14.94 12.92
CA ASN A 36 6.74 15.20 13.92
C ASN A 36 7.95 14.26 13.77
N ALA A 37 9.11 14.70 14.26
CA ALA A 37 10.38 13.97 14.15
C ALA A 37 10.35 12.59 14.84
N TRP A 38 9.37 12.32 15.71
CA TRP A 38 9.22 11.06 16.44
C TRP A 38 8.14 10.15 15.84
N ALA A 39 7.57 10.52 14.68
CA ALA A 39 6.50 9.80 13.97
C ALA A 39 5.22 9.51 14.80
N ILE A 40 5.00 10.24 15.90
CA ILE A 40 3.80 10.10 16.75
C ILE A 40 2.57 10.64 15.99
N SER A 41 2.74 11.75 15.28
CA SER A 41 1.77 12.28 14.32
C SER A 41 2.40 12.22 12.94
N ALA A 42 1.71 11.58 11.99
CA ALA A 42 2.09 11.60 10.59
C ALA A 42 1.76 12.94 9.91
N GLY A 43 1.03 13.82 10.60
CA GLY A 43 0.44 14.99 9.97
C GLY A 43 -0.88 14.65 9.27
N GLY A 44 -1.48 15.67 8.67
CA GLY A 44 -2.73 15.52 7.94
C GLY A 44 -3.30 16.83 7.43
N ILE A 45 -4.25 16.71 6.50
CA ILE A 45 -5.06 17.81 5.99
C ILE A 45 -6.34 17.87 6.81
N TRP A 46 -6.68 19.08 7.20
CA TRP A 46 -7.87 19.36 7.96
C TRP A 46 -8.65 20.53 7.36
N LEU A 47 -9.96 20.53 7.60
CA LEU A 47 -10.89 21.53 7.10
C LEU A 47 -11.19 22.56 8.17
N ALA A 48 -11.05 23.84 7.81
CA ALA A 48 -11.35 24.96 8.70
C ALA A 48 -12.85 25.05 9.02
N ASP A 49 -13.69 24.78 8.03
CA ASP A 49 -15.14 24.89 8.09
C ASP A 49 -15.83 23.53 8.02
N ASP A 50 -16.81 23.32 8.89
CA ASP A 50 -17.60 22.08 8.94
C ASP A 50 -18.67 22.05 7.84
N GLU A 51 -19.12 23.22 7.36
CA GLU A 51 -20.08 23.30 6.24
C GLU A 51 -19.45 22.79 4.94
N GLN A 52 -18.13 22.96 4.79
CA GLN A 52 -17.36 22.49 3.64
C GLN A 52 -17.00 21.00 3.74
N TYR A 53 -17.18 20.37 4.90
CA TYR A 53 -16.84 18.96 5.11
C TYR A 53 -17.62 18.02 4.19
N SER A 54 -18.91 18.26 3.99
CA SER A 54 -19.72 17.43 3.08
C SER A 54 -19.20 17.51 1.65
N LYS A 55 -18.91 18.72 1.17
CA LYS A 55 -18.38 18.95 -0.18
C LYS A 55 -17.00 18.32 -0.37
N ALA A 56 -16.11 18.52 0.60
CA ALA A 56 -14.76 17.96 0.57
C ALA A 56 -14.79 16.42 0.57
N LYS A 57 -15.69 15.81 1.35
CA LYS A 57 -15.87 14.37 1.38
C LYS A 57 -16.38 13.83 0.03
N ASP A 58 -17.38 14.47 -0.58
CA ASP A 58 -17.89 14.05 -1.89
C ASP A 58 -16.83 14.13 -2.98
N LEU A 59 -15.98 15.17 -2.95
CA LEU A 59 -14.83 15.29 -3.85
C LEU A 59 -13.80 14.16 -3.63
N MET A 60 -13.51 13.83 -2.36
CA MET A 60 -12.60 12.74 -2.00
C MET A 60 -13.13 11.40 -2.50
N ASP A 61 -14.42 11.13 -2.29
CA ASP A 61 -15.07 9.89 -2.71
C ASP A 61 -15.02 9.75 -4.24
N HIS A 62 -15.23 10.84 -4.98
CA HIS A 62 -15.09 10.86 -6.44
C HIS A 62 -13.64 10.62 -6.89
N TYR A 63 -12.67 11.27 -6.25
CA TYR A 63 -11.24 11.09 -6.54
C TYR A 63 -10.82 9.63 -6.32
N GLN A 64 -11.16 9.04 -5.16
CA GLN A 64 -10.83 7.66 -4.85
C GLN A 64 -11.50 6.66 -5.82
N SER A 65 -12.75 6.89 -6.18
CA SER A 65 -13.45 6.08 -7.19
C SER A 65 -12.73 6.11 -8.54
N THR A 66 -12.34 7.32 -8.97
CA THR A 66 -11.59 7.51 -10.22
C THR A 66 -10.25 6.78 -10.17
N ARG A 67 -9.47 6.95 -9.10
CA ARG A 67 -8.16 6.29 -8.93
C ARG A 67 -8.28 4.78 -8.89
N ALA A 68 -9.30 4.24 -8.20
CA ALA A 68 -9.56 2.81 -8.17
C ALA A 68 -9.90 2.26 -9.56
N SER A 69 -10.70 2.99 -10.35
CA SER A 69 -11.03 2.59 -11.72
C SER A 69 -9.80 2.59 -12.64
N SER A 70 -8.92 3.59 -12.52
CA SER A 70 -7.67 3.68 -13.28
C SER A 70 -6.72 2.55 -12.91
N ALA A 71 -6.54 2.26 -11.62
CA ALA A 71 -5.71 1.14 -11.17
C ALA A 71 -6.24 -0.22 -11.66
N HIS A 72 -7.57 -0.37 -11.73
CA HIS A 72 -8.19 -1.57 -12.30
C HIS A 72 -7.96 -1.67 -13.81
N ALA A 73 -8.08 -0.57 -14.54
CA ALA A 73 -7.79 -0.51 -15.97
C ALA A 73 -6.31 -0.84 -16.27
N ASP A 74 -5.37 -0.28 -15.49
CA ASP A 74 -3.95 -0.58 -15.61
C ASP A 74 -3.66 -2.06 -15.31
N TYR A 75 -4.33 -2.64 -14.32
CA TYR A 75 -4.23 -4.08 -14.02
C TYR A 75 -4.74 -4.94 -15.18
N LEU A 76 -5.89 -4.60 -15.76
CA LEU A 76 -6.45 -5.30 -16.91
C LEU A 76 -5.54 -5.17 -18.14
N GLN A 77 -5.00 -3.98 -18.40
CA GLN A 77 -4.06 -3.77 -19.49
C GLN A 77 -2.77 -4.61 -19.31
N ARG A 78 -2.21 -4.64 -18.09
CA ARG A 78 -1.05 -5.51 -17.79
C ARG A 78 -1.38 -7.00 -17.89
N GLN A 79 -2.63 -7.40 -17.62
CA GLN A 79 -3.11 -8.76 -17.81
C GLN A 79 -3.20 -9.11 -19.31
N GLU A 80 -3.72 -8.20 -20.13
CA GLU A 80 -3.81 -8.38 -21.60
C GLU A 80 -2.43 -8.36 -22.28
N GLU A 81 -1.50 -7.56 -21.78
CA GLU A 81 -0.11 -7.52 -22.22
C GLU A 81 0.71 -8.76 -21.78
N GLY A 82 0.10 -9.69 -21.02
CA GLY A 82 0.75 -10.92 -20.55
C GLY A 82 1.85 -10.68 -19.51
N GLN A 83 1.89 -9.49 -18.89
CA GLN A 83 2.92 -9.05 -17.95
C GLN A 83 2.52 -9.23 -16.47
N ILE A 84 1.55 -10.09 -16.17
CA ILE A 84 1.46 -10.63 -14.81
C ILE A 84 2.38 -11.83 -14.82
N PRO A 85 3.68 -11.70 -14.45
CA PRO A 85 4.58 -12.83 -14.41
C PRO A 85 3.93 -13.87 -13.51
N THR A 86 3.53 -14.97 -14.12
CA THR A 86 3.01 -16.09 -13.35
C THR A 86 4.11 -16.51 -12.37
N LEU A 87 3.75 -17.01 -11.19
CA LEU A 87 4.74 -17.48 -10.22
C LEU A 87 5.76 -18.45 -10.86
N LEU A 88 5.34 -19.15 -11.91
CA LEU A 88 6.16 -20.01 -12.76
C LEU A 88 7.22 -19.24 -13.59
N GLU A 89 6.89 -18.11 -14.19
CA GLU A 89 7.87 -17.28 -14.92
C GLU A 89 8.93 -16.73 -13.97
N LYS A 90 8.54 -16.30 -12.78
CA LYS A 90 9.49 -15.83 -11.76
C LYS A 90 10.41 -16.96 -11.23
N ILE A 91 9.94 -18.21 -11.24
CA ILE A 91 10.77 -19.39 -10.94
C ILE A 91 11.74 -19.72 -12.08
N LEU A 92 11.33 -19.53 -13.34
CA LEU A 92 12.20 -19.71 -14.51
C LEU A 92 13.22 -18.59 -14.70
N GLU A 93 12.91 -17.37 -14.25
CA GLU A 93 13.78 -16.20 -14.38
C GLU A 93 14.99 -16.24 -13.43
N ASP A 94 14.83 -16.80 -12.22
CA ASP A 94 15.93 -17.03 -11.27
C ASP A 94 15.82 -18.41 -10.57
N PRO A 95 16.12 -19.51 -11.30
CA PRO A 95 16.03 -20.86 -10.76
C PRO A 95 17.07 -21.11 -9.65
N GLN A 96 18.17 -20.35 -9.62
CA GLN A 96 19.23 -20.52 -8.63
C GLN A 96 18.77 -20.08 -7.25
N ARG A 97 18.12 -18.91 -7.13
CA ARG A 97 17.53 -18.46 -5.86
C ARG A 97 16.47 -19.42 -5.36
N PHE A 98 15.62 -19.94 -6.24
CA PHE A 98 14.58 -20.89 -5.87
C PHE A 98 15.17 -22.18 -5.28
N ILE A 99 16.18 -22.79 -5.96
CA ILE A 99 16.87 -23.99 -5.45
C ILE A 99 17.55 -23.70 -4.10
N PHE A 100 18.18 -22.53 -3.94
CA PHE A 100 18.82 -22.16 -2.68
C PHE A 100 17.82 -22.09 -1.51
N TYR A 101 16.67 -21.43 -1.71
CA TYR A 101 15.62 -21.38 -0.69
C TYR A 101 15.05 -22.78 -0.38
N LEU A 102 14.85 -23.61 -1.41
CA LEU A 102 14.34 -24.97 -1.23
C LEU A 102 15.34 -25.85 -0.46
N ALA A 103 16.64 -25.72 -0.74
CA ALA A 103 17.71 -26.38 0.01
C ALA A 103 17.77 -25.88 1.47
N ALA A 104 17.65 -24.57 1.70
CA ALA A 104 17.63 -24.00 3.05
C ALA A 104 16.43 -24.49 3.86
N ILE A 105 15.22 -24.50 3.27
CA ILE A 105 14.02 -25.05 3.90
C ILE A 105 14.21 -26.54 4.20
N GLY A 106 14.73 -27.32 3.24
CA GLY A 106 15.03 -28.74 3.44
C GLY A 106 16.02 -29.00 4.56
N LEU A 107 17.08 -28.19 4.66
CA LEU A 107 18.06 -28.27 5.73
C LEU A 107 17.44 -27.94 7.10
N ILE A 108 16.63 -26.89 7.18
CA ILE A 108 15.93 -26.52 8.41
C ILE A 108 14.98 -27.65 8.84
N LEU A 109 14.17 -28.16 7.91
CA LEU A 109 13.26 -29.28 8.18
C LEU A 109 14.02 -30.54 8.61
N TYR A 110 15.16 -30.83 7.98
CA TYR A 110 16.02 -31.95 8.35
C TYR A 110 16.54 -31.81 9.78
N LEU A 111 17.08 -30.64 10.15
CA LEU A 111 17.56 -30.37 11.50
C LEU A 111 16.44 -30.44 12.54
N LEU A 112 15.23 -29.98 12.20
CA LEU A 112 14.06 -30.07 13.07
C LEU A 112 13.52 -31.50 13.22
N ALA A 113 13.59 -32.32 12.16
CA ALA A 113 13.16 -33.71 12.17
C ALA A 113 14.19 -34.64 12.83
N GLN A 114 15.47 -34.26 12.84
CA GLN A 114 16.59 -35.00 13.42
C GLN A 114 16.30 -35.55 14.83
N PRO A 115 15.83 -34.75 15.82
CA PRO A 115 15.52 -35.26 17.16
C PRO A 115 14.37 -36.28 17.16
N PHE A 116 13.34 -36.09 16.33
CA PHE A 116 12.19 -37.00 16.26
C PHE A 116 12.54 -38.34 15.59
N LEU A 117 13.42 -38.33 14.59
CA LEU A 117 13.91 -39.55 13.94
C LEU A 117 14.84 -40.36 14.85
N ASN A 118 15.63 -39.69 15.70
CA ASN A 118 16.48 -40.38 16.68
C ASN A 118 15.67 -40.99 17.84
N LEU A 119 14.57 -40.35 18.27
CA LEU A 119 13.70 -40.85 19.35
C LEU A 119 12.90 -42.11 18.96
N GLY A 120 12.72 -42.40 17.66
CA GLY A 120 12.03 -43.59 17.19
C GLY A 120 12.92 -44.83 16.97
N ASN A 121 14.23 -44.68 17.15
CA ASN A 121 15.24 -45.73 16.92
C ASN A 121 15.88 -46.27 18.21
N GLU A 122 15.35 -45.91 19.39
CA GLU A 122 15.71 -46.49 20.70
C GLU A 122 14.64 -47.49 21.20
#